data_AF-A0A354I113-F1
#
_entry.id   AF-A0A354I113-F1
#
_cell.length_a   1.000
_cell.length_b   1.000
_cell.length_c   1.000
_cell.angle_alpha   90.00
_cell.angle_beta   90.00
_cell.angle_gamma   90.00
#
_symmetry.space_group_name_H-M   'P 1'
#
loop_
_entity.id
_entity.type
_entity.pdbx_description
1 polymer ?
#
loop_
_entity_poly.entity_id
_entity_poly.type
_entity_poly.pdbx_seq_one_letter_code
_entity_poly.pdbx_strand_id
1 'polypeptide(L)'
;MKFADFQNVLSPERLTRYVEACENDTRKAMSLYRLNLSLSQEVFTLLSCFEVALRNAIDKELTFRLGKNWLRDSVSKGGIFDIVSCRDSARIIAKAYNRLSHNGEYSHHKLLAEMEFGIWKYMFANPQYRATGQILLRIFPNKPRSSAEIQYNNSYMFNELDGINILRNRIAHHEPICFARRQPQISTSYILNAYQNLHKLFQWMGIDSHSLLYGLDHVQRVCGRIMKLMP
;
A
#
# COMPACT_ATOMS: atom_id res chain seq x y z
N MET A 1 10.22 27.76 -16.35
CA MET A 1 9.92 26.80 -17.44
C MET A 1 8.61 27.21 -18.08
N LYS A 2 8.54 27.31 -19.41
CA LYS A 2 7.29 27.60 -20.13
C LYS A 2 6.46 26.32 -20.23
N PHE A 3 5.15 26.45 -20.44
CA PHE A 3 4.25 25.28 -20.55
C PHE A 3 4.63 24.34 -21.70
N ALA A 4 5.01 24.90 -22.86
CA ALA A 4 5.45 24.11 -24.00
C ALA A 4 6.66 23.21 -23.67
N ASP A 5 7.68 23.76 -22.99
CA ASP A 5 8.84 22.99 -22.54
C ASP A 5 8.43 21.87 -21.57
N PHE A 6 7.49 22.17 -20.66
CA PHE A 6 6.98 21.22 -19.68
C PHE A 6 6.19 20.08 -20.34
N GLN A 7 5.36 20.40 -21.33
CA GLN A 7 4.58 19.44 -22.11
C GLN A 7 5.47 18.55 -22.98
N ASN A 8 6.53 19.09 -23.56
CA ASN A 8 7.49 18.30 -24.34
C ASN A 8 8.20 17.24 -23.49
N VAL A 9 8.42 17.51 -22.20
CA VAL A 9 9.04 16.53 -21.27
C VAL A 9 8.04 15.46 -20.80
N LEU A 10 6.78 15.84 -20.56
CA LEU A 10 5.79 14.97 -19.89
C LEU A 10 4.78 14.32 -20.80
N SER A 11 4.71 14.75 -22.06
CA SER A 11 3.67 14.48 -23.05
C SER A 11 2.37 15.27 -22.87
N PRO A 12 1.67 15.62 -23.97
CA PRO A 12 0.34 16.21 -23.94
C PRO A 12 -0.68 15.35 -23.17
N GLU A 13 -0.71 14.05 -23.44
CA GLU A 13 -1.70 13.10 -22.88
C GLU A 13 -1.63 13.04 -21.36
N ARG A 14 -0.43 13.15 -20.79
CA ARG A 14 -0.22 13.19 -19.35
C ARG A 14 -0.71 14.49 -18.72
N LEU A 15 -0.68 15.59 -19.46
CA LEU A 15 -1.08 16.92 -19.00
C LEU A 15 -2.55 17.25 -19.27
N THR A 16 -3.20 16.60 -20.25
CA THR A 16 -4.59 16.87 -20.64
C THR A 16 -5.51 16.99 -19.43
N ARG A 17 -5.49 15.99 -18.53
CA ARG A 17 -6.34 15.98 -17.34
C ARG A 17 -6.06 17.14 -16.36
N TYR A 18 -4.82 17.62 -16.28
CA TYR A 18 -4.45 18.75 -15.45
C TYR A 18 -4.91 20.08 -16.05
N VAL A 19 -4.82 20.22 -17.37
CA VAL A 19 -5.26 21.40 -18.11
C VAL A 19 -6.79 21.53 -18.05
N GLU A 20 -7.51 20.43 -18.28
CA GLU A 20 -8.97 20.36 -18.17
C GLU A 20 -9.44 20.75 -16.76
N ALA A 21 -8.80 20.18 -15.72
CA ALA A 21 -9.15 20.45 -14.33
C ALA A 21 -8.84 21.89 -13.86
N CYS A 22 -8.01 22.61 -14.61
CA CYS A 22 -7.62 23.98 -14.32
C CYS A 22 -8.19 24.99 -15.34
N GLU A 23 -9.26 24.63 -16.07
CA GLU A 23 -9.94 25.53 -17.02
C GLU A 23 -9.00 26.15 -18.08
N ASN A 24 -8.05 25.35 -18.57
CA ASN A 24 -7.00 25.77 -19.51
C ASN A 24 -5.95 26.76 -18.96
N ASP A 25 -5.94 27.03 -17.64
CA ASP A 25 -4.85 27.77 -17.00
C ASP A 25 -3.59 26.89 -16.90
N THR A 26 -2.68 27.10 -17.86
CA THR A 26 -1.41 26.37 -17.95
C THR A 26 -0.50 26.54 -16.73
N ARG A 27 -0.55 27.67 -16.02
CA ARG A 27 0.25 27.90 -14.81
C ARG A 27 -0.32 27.11 -13.63
N LYS A 28 -1.64 27.09 -13.46
CA LYS A 28 -2.31 26.25 -12.48
C LYS A 28 -2.09 24.77 -12.78
N ALA A 29 -2.19 24.34 -14.04
CA ALA A 29 -1.95 22.94 -14.43
C ALA A 29 -0.54 22.45 -14.09
N MET A 30 0.51 23.24 -14.39
CA MET A 30 1.88 22.92 -13.98
C MET A 30 2.03 22.86 -12.46
N SER A 31 1.36 23.77 -11.73
CA SER A 31 1.39 23.80 -10.28
C SER A 31 0.69 22.57 -9.67
N LEU A 32 -0.45 22.17 -10.22
CA LEU A 32 -1.19 20.98 -9.83
C LEU A 32 -0.39 19.71 -10.08
N TYR A 33 0.31 19.60 -11.22
CA TYR A 33 1.20 18.47 -11.48
C TYR A 33 2.30 18.33 -10.43
N ARG A 34 2.96 19.44 -10.08
CA ARG A 34 4.01 19.44 -9.05
C ARG A 34 3.46 19.09 -7.67
N LEU A 35 2.28 19.61 -7.33
CA LEU A 35 1.61 19.26 -6.08
C LEU A 35 1.15 17.80 -6.06
N ASN A 36 0.73 17.23 -7.19
CA ASN A 36 0.44 15.81 -7.31
C ASN A 36 1.69 14.96 -7.01
N LEU A 37 2.85 15.32 -7.57
CA LEU A 37 4.12 14.64 -7.24
C LEU A 37 4.46 14.75 -5.75
N SER A 38 4.31 15.94 -5.17
CA SER A 38 4.52 16.15 -3.73
C SER A 38 3.56 15.29 -2.91
N LEU A 39 2.28 15.22 -3.27
CA LEU A 39 1.30 14.39 -2.57
C LEU A 39 1.64 12.91 -2.69
N SER A 40 2.03 12.46 -3.89
CA SER A 40 2.48 11.08 -4.12
C SER A 40 3.68 10.73 -3.24
N GLN A 41 4.66 11.63 -3.10
CA GLN A 41 5.82 11.41 -2.23
C GLN A 41 5.44 11.26 -0.75
N GLU A 42 4.60 12.17 -0.22
CA GLU A 42 4.15 12.10 1.17
C GLU A 42 3.39 10.78 1.42
N VAL A 43 2.39 10.48 0.59
CA VAL A 43 1.57 9.26 0.74
C VAL A 43 2.40 7.99 0.59
N PHE A 44 3.35 7.95 -0.36
CA PHE A 44 4.22 6.79 -0.53
C PHE A 44 5.14 6.55 0.67
N THR A 45 5.56 7.61 1.36
CA THR A 45 6.34 7.52 2.60
C THR A 45 5.54 6.83 3.69
N LEU A 46 4.28 7.25 3.93
CA LEU A 46 3.39 6.61 4.89
C LEU A 46 3.12 5.14 4.55
N LEU A 47 2.84 4.86 3.26
CA LEU A 47 2.60 3.50 2.78
C LEU A 47 3.81 2.59 3.00
N SER A 48 5.02 3.10 2.77
CA SER A 48 6.27 2.36 2.96
C SER A 48 6.47 1.99 4.44
N CYS A 49 6.26 2.94 5.36
CA CYS A 49 6.31 2.68 6.79
C CYS A 49 5.26 1.63 7.21
N PHE A 50 4.04 1.74 6.69
CA PHE A 50 2.97 0.79 6.98
C PHE A 50 3.26 -0.61 6.45
N GLU A 51 3.78 -0.73 5.22
CA GLU A 51 4.19 -2.01 4.62
C GLU A 51 5.22 -2.74 5.48
N VAL A 52 6.22 -2.01 5.98
CA VAL A 52 7.26 -2.57 6.86
C VAL A 52 6.67 -2.99 8.22
N ALA A 53 5.80 -2.17 8.80
CA ALA A 53 5.14 -2.52 10.06
C ALA A 53 4.27 -3.78 9.90
N LEU A 54 3.46 -3.83 8.84
CA LEU A 54 2.55 -4.94 8.54
C LEU A 54 3.32 -6.24 8.30
N ARG A 55 4.34 -6.22 7.43
CA ARG A 55 5.13 -7.43 7.13
C ARG A 55 5.84 -7.95 8.37
N ASN A 56 6.40 -7.07 9.20
CA ASN A 56 7.11 -7.48 10.41
C ASN A 56 6.15 -8.06 11.45
N ALA A 57 4.93 -7.53 11.55
CA ALA A 57 3.91 -8.06 12.45
C ALA A 57 3.39 -9.44 12.00
N ILE A 58 3.15 -9.62 10.70
CA ILE A 58 2.82 -10.92 10.10
C ILE A 58 3.95 -11.92 10.34
N ASP A 59 5.19 -11.52 10.05
CA ASP A 59 6.36 -12.37 10.22
C ASP A 59 6.52 -12.83 11.67
N LYS A 60 6.41 -11.92 12.63
CA LYS A 60 6.50 -12.25 14.06
C LYS A 60 5.48 -13.33 14.48
N GLU A 61 4.22 -13.17 14.10
CA GLU A 61 3.15 -14.12 14.45
C GLU A 61 3.36 -15.49 13.76
N LEU A 62 3.82 -15.49 12.51
CA LEU A 62 4.05 -16.73 11.76
C LEU A 62 5.35 -17.43 12.12
N THR A 63 6.41 -16.70 12.47
CA THR A 63 7.63 -17.27 13.03
C THR A 63 7.34 -17.97 14.35
N PHE A 64 6.49 -17.39 15.21
CA PHE A 64 6.07 -18.02 16.45
C PHE A 64 5.33 -19.35 16.21
N ARG A 65 4.44 -19.39 15.21
CA ARG A 65 3.62 -20.59 14.94
C ARG A 65 4.32 -21.66 14.11
N LEU A 66 5.03 -21.25 13.06
CA LEU A 66 5.49 -22.12 11.97
C LEU A 66 7.03 -22.22 11.91
N GLY A 67 7.74 -21.46 12.75
CA GLY A 67 9.20 -21.49 12.84
C GLY A 67 9.91 -20.38 12.04
N LYS A 68 11.22 -20.27 12.26
CA LYS A 68 12.06 -19.16 11.79
C LYS A 68 12.05 -18.95 10.27
N ASN A 69 11.94 -20.02 9.48
CA ASN A 69 12.01 -19.96 8.02
C ASN A 69 10.64 -20.21 7.36
N TRP A 70 9.53 -19.93 8.08
CA TRP A 70 8.18 -20.26 7.66
C TRP A 70 7.86 -19.82 6.22
N LEU A 71 8.40 -18.69 5.75
CA LEU A 71 8.07 -18.16 4.43
C LEU A 71 8.67 -19.04 3.32
N ARG A 72 9.92 -19.48 3.46
CA ARG A 72 10.52 -20.48 2.56
C ARG A 72 9.80 -21.82 2.67
N ASP A 73 9.55 -22.25 3.90
CA ASP A 73 8.97 -23.56 4.18
C ASP A 73 7.51 -23.63 3.70
N SER A 74 6.81 -22.50 3.64
CA SER A 74 5.42 -22.38 3.18
C SER A 74 5.22 -22.84 1.74
N VAL A 75 6.24 -22.68 0.88
CA VAL A 75 6.20 -23.03 -0.55
C VAL A 75 6.96 -24.30 -0.89
N SER A 76 7.55 -24.94 0.12
CA SER A 76 8.18 -26.25 -0.02
C SER A 76 7.10 -27.34 -0.11
N LYS A 77 7.49 -28.54 -0.56
CA LYS A 77 6.58 -29.69 -0.64
C LYS A 77 5.95 -29.96 0.74
N GLY A 78 4.62 -29.99 0.81
CA GLY A 78 3.87 -30.14 2.06
C GLY A 78 3.80 -28.88 2.93
N GLY A 79 4.29 -27.74 2.44
CA GLY A 79 4.17 -26.44 3.10
C GLY A 79 2.75 -25.89 3.06
N ILE A 80 2.47 -24.87 3.89
CA ILE A 80 1.12 -24.31 4.04
C ILE A 80 0.54 -23.70 2.74
N PHE A 81 1.39 -23.32 1.78
CA PHE A 81 0.99 -22.80 0.47
C PHE A 81 1.18 -23.80 -0.68
N ASP A 82 1.51 -25.06 -0.38
CA ASP A 82 1.51 -26.17 -1.34
C ASP A 82 0.07 -26.65 -1.64
N ILE A 83 -0.81 -25.70 -1.98
CA ILE A 83 -2.20 -25.91 -2.33
C ILE A 83 -2.57 -25.04 -3.53
N VAL A 84 -3.48 -25.54 -4.38
CA VAL A 84 -3.85 -24.90 -5.67
C VAL A 84 -4.30 -23.45 -5.48
N SER A 85 -5.07 -23.17 -4.42
CA SER A 85 -5.62 -21.85 -4.13
C SER A 85 -4.58 -20.82 -3.64
N CYS A 86 -3.36 -21.25 -3.30
CA CYS A 86 -2.25 -20.36 -2.92
C CYS A 86 -1.15 -20.29 -4.00
N ARG A 87 -1.37 -20.87 -5.18
CA ARG A 87 -0.35 -21.05 -6.23
C ARG A 87 0.34 -19.75 -6.63
N ASP A 88 -0.38 -18.64 -6.75
CA ASP A 88 0.22 -17.36 -7.14
C ASP A 88 1.15 -16.79 -6.07
N SER A 89 0.71 -16.78 -4.81
CA SER A 89 1.56 -16.42 -3.67
C SER A 89 2.78 -17.33 -3.60
N ALA A 90 2.57 -18.65 -3.74
CA ALA A 90 3.64 -19.63 -3.68
C ALA A 90 4.67 -19.43 -4.80
N ARG A 91 4.22 -19.15 -6.02
CA ARG A 91 5.09 -18.87 -7.17
C ARG A 91 5.96 -17.64 -6.96
N ILE A 92 5.40 -16.56 -6.43
CA ILE A 92 6.15 -15.32 -6.16
C ILE A 92 7.22 -15.56 -5.11
N ILE A 93 6.85 -16.19 -3.99
CA ILE A 93 7.77 -16.49 -2.88
C ILE A 93 8.87 -17.46 -3.35
N ALA A 94 8.51 -18.55 -4.04
CA ALA A 94 9.46 -19.53 -4.54
C ALA A 94 10.45 -18.92 -5.54
N LYS A 95 10.00 -18.03 -6.43
CA LYS A 95 10.87 -17.33 -7.37
C LYS A 95 11.91 -16.47 -6.65
N ALA A 96 11.50 -15.69 -5.65
CA ALA A 96 12.42 -14.86 -4.86
C ALA A 96 13.39 -15.71 -4.04
N TYR A 97 12.89 -16.78 -3.40
CA TYR A 97 13.72 -17.71 -2.65
C TYR A 97 14.78 -18.38 -3.53
N ASN A 98 14.39 -18.92 -4.69
CA ASN A 98 15.32 -19.57 -5.61
C ASN A 98 16.40 -18.62 -6.11
N ARG A 99 16.04 -17.37 -6.42
CA ARG A 99 17.02 -16.34 -6.82
C ARG A 99 18.01 -16.03 -5.70
N LEU A 100 17.54 -15.80 -4.48
CA LEU A 100 18.40 -15.53 -3.32
C LEU A 100 19.30 -16.72 -2.99
N SER A 101 18.76 -17.93 -3.06
CA SER A 101 19.50 -19.18 -2.81
C SER A 101 20.60 -19.39 -3.85
N HIS A 102 20.29 -19.22 -5.14
CA HIS A 102 21.26 -19.31 -6.23
C HIS A 102 22.41 -18.32 -6.08
N ASN A 103 22.14 -17.11 -5.58
CA ASN A 103 23.16 -16.10 -5.36
C ASN A 103 23.95 -16.29 -4.04
N GLY A 104 23.64 -17.32 -3.23
CA GLY A 104 24.25 -17.51 -1.91
C GLY A 104 23.87 -16.42 -0.89
N GLU A 105 22.80 -15.68 -1.16
CA GLU A 105 22.40 -14.50 -0.40
C GLU A 105 21.19 -14.76 0.51
N TYR A 106 20.69 -15.99 0.55
CA TYR A 106 19.47 -16.29 1.29
C TYR A 106 19.60 -16.01 2.78
N SER A 107 18.69 -15.18 3.27
CA SER A 107 18.26 -15.15 4.66
C SER A 107 16.75 -14.95 4.70
N HIS A 108 16.10 -15.36 5.79
CA HIS A 108 14.67 -15.13 5.96
C HIS A 108 14.31 -13.65 5.87
N HIS A 109 15.11 -12.77 6.49
CA HIS A 109 14.92 -11.31 6.42
C HIS A 109 15.04 -10.74 5.00
N LYS A 110 16.00 -11.24 4.20
CA LYS A 110 16.10 -10.86 2.78
C LYS A 110 14.89 -11.34 1.98
N LEU A 111 14.42 -12.57 2.21
CA LEU A 111 13.23 -13.10 1.53
C LEU A 111 11.98 -12.28 1.89
N LEU A 112 11.79 -11.92 3.15
CA LEU A 112 10.73 -11.00 3.58
C LEU A 112 10.81 -9.64 2.88
N ALA A 113 12.02 -9.08 2.77
CA ALA A 113 12.23 -7.76 2.19
C ALA A 113 11.95 -7.71 0.68
N GLU A 114 12.06 -8.84 -0.02
CA GLU A 114 11.78 -8.99 -1.46
C GLU A 114 10.28 -9.09 -1.77
N MET A 115 9.44 -9.32 -0.77
CA MET A 115 7.99 -9.43 -0.98
C MET A 115 7.35 -8.05 -1.01
N GLU A 116 6.61 -7.80 -2.08
CA GLU A 116 5.77 -6.62 -2.21
C GLU A 116 4.52 -6.71 -1.31
N PHE A 117 3.94 -5.54 -1.01
CA PHE A 117 2.67 -5.38 -0.29
C PHE A 117 1.58 -6.39 -0.69
N GLY A 118 1.50 -6.72 -1.99
CA GLY A 118 0.56 -7.70 -2.53
C GLY A 118 0.57 -9.02 -1.75
N ILE A 119 1.74 -9.56 -1.41
CA ILE A 119 1.85 -10.81 -0.64
C ILE A 119 1.20 -10.64 0.74
N TRP A 120 1.50 -9.55 1.43
CA TRP A 120 1.01 -9.28 2.78
C TRP A 120 -0.51 -9.10 2.85
N LYS A 121 -1.13 -8.41 1.87
CA LYS A 121 -2.60 -8.36 1.82
C LYS A 121 -3.22 -9.73 1.57
N TYR A 122 -2.64 -10.55 0.69
CA TYR A 122 -3.20 -11.85 0.33
C TYR A 122 -3.13 -12.84 1.49
N MET A 123 -2.29 -12.62 2.50
CA MET A 123 -2.32 -13.39 3.75
C MET A 123 -3.68 -13.36 4.45
N PHE A 124 -4.50 -12.33 4.21
CA PHE A 124 -5.86 -12.20 4.75
C PHE A 124 -6.95 -12.75 3.83
N ALA A 125 -6.63 -13.11 2.58
CA ALA A 125 -7.55 -13.81 1.71
C ALA A 125 -7.86 -15.21 2.27
N ASN A 126 -9.07 -15.71 2.01
CA ASN A 126 -9.56 -16.95 2.63
C ASN A 126 -8.58 -18.15 2.55
N PRO A 127 -7.95 -18.46 1.40
CA PRO A 127 -7.03 -19.60 1.31
C PRO A 127 -5.81 -19.45 2.23
N GLN A 128 -5.09 -18.33 2.13
CA GLN A 128 -3.88 -18.06 2.89
C GLN A 128 -4.18 -17.86 4.38
N TYR A 129 -5.28 -17.20 4.70
CA TYR A 129 -5.71 -17.00 6.07
C TYR A 129 -6.04 -18.34 6.75
N ARG A 130 -6.68 -19.28 6.04
CA ARG A 130 -6.90 -20.64 6.55
C ARG A 130 -5.60 -21.43 6.64
N ALA A 131 -4.73 -21.33 5.64
CA ALA A 131 -3.42 -22.02 5.62
C ALA A 131 -2.50 -21.61 6.77
N THR A 132 -2.55 -20.33 7.17
CA THR A 132 -1.83 -19.82 8.36
C THR A 132 -2.51 -20.24 9.66
N GLY A 133 -3.66 -20.93 9.59
CA GLY A 133 -4.49 -21.37 10.70
C GLY A 133 -5.22 -20.24 11.41
N GLN A 134 -5.59 -19.18 10.67
CA GLN A 134 -6.50 -18.12 11.10
C GLN A 134 -6.00 -17.29 12.30
N ILE A 135 -4.68 -17.14 12.43
CA ILE A 135 -4.06 -16.37 13.53
C ILE A 135 -3.83 -14.90 13.19
N LEU A 136 -3.82 -14.53 11.90
CA LEU A 136 -3.29 -13.23 11.49
C LEU A 136 -4.10 -12.03 11.96
N LEU A 137 -5.36 -12.20 12.39
CA LEU A 137 -6.10 -11.11 13.03
C LEU A 137 -5.50 -10.70 14.38
N ARG A 138 -4.63 -11.51 14.99
CA ARG A 138 -3.93 -11.20 16.24
C ARG A 138 -2.92 -10.06 16.11
N ILE A 139 -2.46 -9.75 14.89
CA ILE A 139 -1.55 -8.61 14.66
C ILE A 139 -2.25 -7.26 14.86
N PHE A 140 -3.58 -7.26 15.01
CA PHE A 140 -4.40 -6.08 15.27
C PHE A 140 -5.03 -6.17 16.67
N PRO A 141 -4.24 -6.11 17.76
CA PRO A 141 -4.73 -6.29 19.13
C PRO A 141 -5.78 -5.25 19.55
N ASN A 142 -5.73 -4.04 18.99
CA ASN A 142 -6.62 -2.94 19.33
C ASN A 142 -7.78 -2.76 18.35
N LYS A 143 -7.98 -3.71 17.42
CA LYS A 143 -9.15 -3.63 16.53
C LYS A 143 -10.45 -3.77 17.35
N PRO A 144 -11.55 -3.11 16.95
CA PRO A 144 -12.83 -3.29 17.60
C PRO A 144 -13.30 -4.75 17.56
N ARG A 145 -14.16 -5.09 18.52
CA ARG A 145 -14.89 -6.36 18.50
C ARG A 145 -15.95 -6.30 17.40
N SER A 146 -16.16 -7.41 16.71
CA SER A 146 -17.26 -7.52 15.74
C SER A 146 -18.61 -7.36 16.43
N SER A 147 -19.57 -6.76 15.73
CA SER A 147 -20.97 -6.62 16.12
C SER A 147 -21.89 -7.27 15.09
N ALA A 148 -23.21 -7.24 15.30
CA ALA A 148 -24.17 -7.72 14.30
C ALA A 148 -24.09 -6.91 12.99
N GLU A 149 -23.75 -5.63 13.09
CA GLU A 149 -23.67 -4.68 11.98
C GLU A 149 -22.33 -4.77 11.24
N ILE A 150 -21.21 -4.96 11.95
CA ILE A 150 -19.87 -4.92 11.36
C ILE A 150 -19.02 -6.10 11.83
N GLN A 151 -18.51 -6.85 10.85
CA GLN A 151 -17.63 -7.99 11.07
C GLN A 151 -16.18 -7.64 10.73
N TYR A 152 -15.32 -7.48 11.74
CA TYR A 152 -13.87 -7.24 11.58
C TYR A 152 -13.10 -8.57 11.39
N ASN A 153 -13.48 -9.31 10.35
CA ASN A 153 -12.91 -10.61 9.98
C ASN A 153 -11.77 -10.47 8.95
N ASN A 154 -11.25 -11.59 8.45
CA ASN A 154 -10.16 -11.59 7.47
C ASN A 154 -10.58 -10.95 6.13
N SER A 155 -11.83 -11.12 5.68
CA SER A 155 -12.34 -10.46 4.47
C SER A 155 -12.39 -8.94 4.62
N TYR A 156 -12.80 -8.43 5.79
CA TYR A 156 -12.73 -7.00 6.09
C TYR A 156 -11.28 -6.51 5.99
N MET A 157 -10.35 -7.18 6.68
CA MET A 157 -8.93 -6.79 6.65
C MET A 157 -8.34 -6.87 5.23
N PHE A 158 -8.69 -7.89 4.46
CA PHE A 158 -8.27 -8.03 3.07
C PHE A 158 -8.71 -6.82 2.25
N ASN A 159 -9.97 -6.40 2.35
CA ASN A 159 -10.50 -5.27 1.58
C ASN A 159 -9.85 -3.94 1.98
N GLU A 160 -9.63 -3.70 3.28
CA GLU A 160 -8.92 -2.50 3.76
C GLU A 160 -7.49 -2.43 3.21
N LEU A 161 -6.77 -3.55 3.26
CA LEU A 161 -5.40 -3.66 2.74
C LEU A 161 -5.37 -3.62 1.20
N ASP A 162 -6.41 -4.10 0.52
CA ASP A 162 -6.50 -4.02 -0.94
C ASP A 162 -6.63 -2.58 -1.43
N GLY A 163 -7.44 -1.75 -0.75
CA GLY A 163 -7.53 -0.32 -1.06
C GLY A 163 -6.18 0.40 -0.91
N ILE A 164 -5.41 0.06 0.12
CA ILE A 164 -4.05 0.56 0.36
C ILE A 164 -3.10 0.11 -0.76
N ASN A 165 -3.13 -1.18 -1.12
CA ASN A 165 -2.31 -1.75 -2.18
C ASN A 165 -2.59 -1.10 -3.54
N ILE A 166 -3.86 -0.85 -3.86
CA ILE A 166 -4.27 -0.15 -5.08
C ILE A 166 -3.66 1.25 -5.10
N LEU A 167 -3.81 2.03 -4.02
CA LEU A 167 -3.24 3.38 -3.95
C LEU A 167 -1.71 3.36 -4.11
N ARG A 168 -1.03 2.44 -3.41
CA ARG A 168 0.43 2.22 -3.52
C ARG A 168 0.84 1.95 -4.95
N ASN A 169 0.17 1.04 -5.65
CA ASN A 169 0.49 0.69 -7.04
C ASN A 169 0.23 1.86 -8.00
N ARG A 170 -0.86 2.61 -7.82
CA ARG A 170 -1.11 3.82 -8.61
C ARG A 170 0.04 4.81 -8.50
N ILE A 171 0.54 5.06 -7.27
CA ILE A 171 1.69 5.96 -7.06
C ILE A 171 2.97 5.38 -7.69
N ALA A 172 3.23 4.10 -7.53
CA ALA A 172 4.40 3.42 -8.12
C ALA A 172 4.40 3.45 -9.65
N HIS A 173 3.22 3.44 -10.28
CA HIS A 173 3.06 3.61 -11.73
C HIS A 173 2.95 5.08 -12.17
N HIS A 174 3.26 6.03 -11.27
CA HIS A 174 3.20 7.46 -11.52
C HIS A 174 1.81 7.94 -12.00
N GLU A 175 0.74 7.30 -11.56
CA GLU A 175 -0.61 7.77 -11.82
C GLU A 175 -0.91 9.05 -11.02
N PRO A 176 -1.72 9.97 -11.57
CA PRO A 176 -2.17 11.13 -10.83
C PRO A 176 -3.16 10.72 -9.73
N ILE A 177 -2.96 11.24 -8.53
CA ILE A 177 -3.77 10.96 -7.35
C ILE A 177 -4.57 12.18 -6.82
N CYS A 178 -4.45 13.35 -7.44
CA CYS A 178 -5.17 14.56 -7.03
C CYS A 178 -6.53 14.78 -7.72
N PHE A 179 -7.16 13.73 -8.26
CA PHE A 179 -8.42 13.83 -9.00
C PHE A 179 -9.51 12.90 -8.46
N ALA A 180 -10.77 13.31 -8.63
CA ALA A 180 -11.92 12.43 -8.47
C ALA A 180 -11.83 11.23 -9.42
N ARG A 181 -12.39 10.09 -9.01
CA ARG A 181 -12.24 8.83 -9.73
C ARG A 181 -12.78 8.97 -11.16
N ARG A 182 -11.90 8.76 -12.15
CA ARG A 182 -12.20 8.83 -13.60
C ARG A 182 -12.74 10.18 -14.11
N GLN A 183 -12.61 11.26 -13.34
CA GLN A 183 -13.08 12.59 -13.75
C GLN A 183 -11.93 13.62 -13.69
N PRO A 184 -11.88 14.62 -14.58
CA PRO A 184 -10.92 15.71 -14.51
C PRO A 184 -11.30 16.76 -13.44
N GLN A 185 -11.85 16.32 -12.31
CA GLN A 185 -12.18 17.19 -11.18
C GLN A 185 -11.11 17.04 -10.10
N ILE A 186 -10.52 18.15 -9.65
CA ILE A 186 -9.55 18.14 -8.54
C ILE A 186 -10.24 17.60 -7.29
N SER A 187 -9.67 16.57 -6.67
CA SER A 187 -10.17 16.05 -5.40
C SER A 187 -9.07 15.30 -4.66
N THR A 188 -8.99 15.54 -3.36
CA THR A 188 -8.08 14.84 -2.43
C THR A 188 -8.83 14.03 -1.37
N SER A 189 -10.17 14.01 -1.44
CA SER A 189 -11.05 13.35 -0.47
C SER A 189 -10.70 11.87 -0.25
N TYR A 190 -10.55 11.11 -1.33
CA TYR A 190 -10.22 9.69 -1.22
C TYR A 190 -8.80 9.43 -0.69
N ILE A 191 -7.87 10.38 -0.87
CA ILE A 191 -6.53 10.33 -0.28
C ILE A 191 -6.61 10.57 1.22
N LEU A 192 -7.40 11.56 1.65
CA LEU A 192 -7.65 11.79 3.08
C LEU A 192 -8.34 10.59 3.74
N ASN A 193 -9.25 9.92 3.05
CA ASN A 193 -9.86 8.68 3.55
C ASN A 193 -8.84 7.54 3.67
N ALA A 194 -7.99 7.35 2.67
CA ALA A 194 -6.92 6.34 2.72
C ALA A 194 -5.90 6.65 3.82
N TYR A 195 -5.56 7.93 4.00
CA TYR A 195 -4.72 8.43 5.08
C TYR A 195 -5.31 8.12 6.45
N GLN A 196 -6.58 8.48 6.69
CA GLN A 196 -7.27 8.14 7.94
C GLN A 196 -7.33 6.63 8.17
N ASN A 197 -7.53 5.86 7.10
CA ASN A 197 -7.53 4.40 7.19
C ASN A 197 -6.17 3.85 7.63
N LEU A 198 -5.06 4.37 7.08
CA LEU A 198 -3.71 3.98 7.50
C LEU A 198 -3.48 4.25 8.99
N HIS A 199 -3.83 5.45 9.48
CA HIS A 199 -3.73 5.77 10.91
C HIS A 199 -4.58 4.85 11.78
N LYS A 200 -5.82 4.54 11.34
CA LYS A 200 -6.70 3.57 12.00
C LYS A 200 -6.03 2.19 12.09
N LEU A 201 -5.44 1.71 10.99
CA LEU A 201 -4.77 0.40 10.98
C LEU A 201 -3.51 0.38 11.85
N PHE A 202 -2.70 1.44 11.85
CA PHE A 202 -1.59 1.57 12.80
C PHE A 202 -2.07 1.50 14.25
N GLN A 203 -3.13 2.24 14.60
CA GLN A 203 -3.73 2.20 15.93
C GLN A 203 -4.20 0.78 16.28
N TRP A 204 -4.85 0.08 15.35
CA TRP A 204 -5.29 -1.31 15.55
C TRP A 204 -4.12 -2.26 15.77
N MET A 205 -2.98 -2.03 15.13
CA MET A 205 -1.72 -2.75 15.37
C MET A 205 -1.04 -2.39 16.70
N GLY A 206 -1.57 -1.41 17.44
CA GLY A 206 -0.96 -0.89 18.67
C GLY A 206 0.27 -0.01 18.42
N ILE A 207 0.34 0.63 17.25
CA ILE A 207 1.43 1.52 16.86
C ILE A 207 0.96 2.97 16.95
N ASP A 208 1.71 3.79 17.68
CA ASP A 208 1.54 5.24 17.64
C ASP A 208 2.11 5.79 16.33
N SER A 209 1.22 5.95 15.35
CA SER A 209 1.55 6.49 14.04
C SER A 209 2.03 7.95 14.08
N HIS A 210 1.62 8.76 15.06
CA HIS A 210 2.07 10.15 15.15
C HIS A 210 3.54 10.22 15.54
N SER A 211 3.95 9.41 16.53
CA SER A 211 5.36 9.30 16.91
C SER A 211 6.20 8.67 15.79
N LEU A 212 5.69 7.63 15.12
CA LEU A 212 6.42 6.94 14.05
C LEU A 212 6.65 7.85 12.83
N LEU A 213 5.64 8.65 12.47
CA LEU A 213 5.63 9.48 11.26
C LEU A 213 6.02 10.94 11.55
N TYR A 214 6.55 11.24 12.74
CA TYR A 214 6.96 12.57 13.11
C TYR A 214 7.96 13.15 12.10
N GLY A 215 7.62 14.33 11.55
CA GLY A 215 8.43 15.00 10.52
C GLY A 215 8.33 14.39 9.11
N LEU A 216 7.59 13.30 8.93
CA LEU A 216 7.40 12.62 7.64
C LEU A 216 5.99 12.80 7.06
N ASP A 217 5.02 13.23 7.88
CA ASP A 217 3.63 13.36 7.46
C ASP A 217 3.20 14.81 7.21
N HIS A 218 3.12 15.18 5.93
CA HIS A 218 2.55 16.45 5.49
C HIS A 218 1.34 16.29 4.56
N VAL A 219 0.68 15.12 4.55
CA VAL A 219 -0.37 14.78 3.58
C VAL A 219 -1.49 15.82 3.60
N GLN A 220 -2.01 16.15 4.78
CA GLN A 220 -3.09 17.14 4.93
C GLN A 220 -2.69 18.53 4.42
N ARG A 221 -1.46 18.96 4.66
CA ARG A 221 -0.93 20.25 4.21
C ARG A 221 -0.86 20.31 2.68
N VAL A 222 -0.38 19.25 2.03
CA VAL A 222 -0.31 19.19 0.56
C VAL A 222 -1.71 19.11 -0.04
N CYS A 223 -2.61 18.33 0.55
CA CYS A 223 -4.03 18.31 0.15
C CYS A 223 -4.65 19.71 0.21
N GLY A 224 -4.44 20.46 1.30
CA GLY A 224 -4.92 21.84 1.43
C GLY A 224 -4.38 22.78 0.36
N ARG A 225 -3.12 22.61 -0.07
CA ARG A 225 -2.54 23.39 -1.19
C ARG A 225 -3.15 23.02 -2.54
N ILE A 226 -3.45 21.74 -2.77
CA ILE A 226 -4.13 21.28 -3.99
C ILE A 226 -5.54 21.86 -4.07
N MET A 227 -6.29 21.82 -2.97
CA MET A 227 -7.67 22.31 -2.95
C MET A 227 -7.78 23.83 -3.22
N LYS A 228 -6.73 24.60 -2.93
CA LYS A 228 -6.65 26.03 -3.30
C LYS A 228 -6.52 26.28 -4.81
N LEU A 229 -6.23 25.25 -5.60
CA LEU A 229 -6.18 25.33 -7.07
C LEU A 229 -7.51 24.96 -7.73
N MET A 230 -8.53 24.58 -6.95
CA MET A 230 -9.87 24.41 -7.50
C MET A 230 -10.35 25.72 -8.13
N PRO A 231 -11.05 25.65 -9.28
CA PRO A 231 -11.71 26.81 -9.85
C PRO A 231 -12.76 27.39 -8.89
#